data_AF-A0A0F9ECK1-F1
#
_entry.id   AF-A0A0F9ECK1-F1
#
_cell.length_a   1.000
_cell.length_b   1.000
_cell.length_c   1.000
_cell.angle_alpha   90.00
_cell.angle_beta   90.00
_cell.angle_gamma   90.00
#
_symmetry.space_group_name_H-M   'P 1'
#
loop_
_entity.id
_entity.type
_entity.pdbx_description
1 polymer ?
#
loop_
_entity_poly.entity_id
_entity_poly.type
_entity_poly.pdbx_seq_one_letter_code
_entity_poly.pdbx_strand_id
1 'polypeptide(L)'
;GSINESTESYLNGYDTVVEGNLEFNRFGIFNQIIRGLSKIAKEGLKNKQFYTAATFILESIKFYMQLDTAKDFLIREMINNVYRYYYRAANLKNVGYSHIVLSYVLASISCILNGKLDKGWKIISEIETEGNTVKKYKQIIRLMIEQISTGKEVDLDIFPYNLRRLIESSEEIMYLLKLFKGFKPG
;
A
#
# COMPACT_ATOMS: atom_id res chain seq x y z
N GLY A 1 12.17 5.78 26.05
CA GLY A 1 11.14 5.18 25.19
C GLY A 1 11.78 4.62 23.95
N SER A 2 11.30 3.47 23.50
CA SER A 2 11.74 2.90 22.22
C SER A 2 11.22 3.73 21.03
N ILE A 3 11.85 3.60 19.85
CA ILE A 3 11.37 4.28 18.62
C ILE A 3 9.93 3.85 18.29
N ASN A 4 9.58 2.60 18.59
CA ASN A 4 8.24 2.06 18.38
C ASN A 4 7.22 2.79 19.27
N GLU A 5 7.45 2.84 20.58
CA GLU A 5 6.58 3.56 21.54
C GLU A 5 6.38 5.03 21.18
N SER A 6 7.48 5.71 20.78
CA SER A 6 7.38 7.11 20.37
C SER A 6 6.57 7.29 19.10
N THR A 7 6.74 6.40 18.11
CA THR A 7 6.01 6.47 16.83
C THR A 7 4.52 6.17 17.04
N GLU A 8 4.22 5.16 17.85
CA GLU A 8 2.85 4.80 18.25
C GLU A 8 2.18 5.95 19.00
N SER A 9 2.89 6.63 19.90
CA SER A 9 2.36 7.82 20.59
C SER A 9 2.00 8.95 19.62
N TYR A 10 2.81 9.17 18.56
CA TYR A 10 2.48 10.15 17.53
C TYR A 10 1.28 9.74 16.67
N LEU A 11 1.15 8.45 16.33
CA LEU A 11 0.00 7.92 15.60
C LEU A 11 -1.29 8.06 16.42
N ASN A 12 -1.27 7.63 17.69
CA ASN A 12 -2.41 7.77 18.60
C ASN A 12 -2.79 9.24 18.81
N GLY A 13 -1.80 10.13 18.91
CA GLY A 13 -2.03 11.57 19.02
C GLY A 13 -2.64 12.15 17.74
N TYR A 14 -2.21 11.68 16.58
CA TYR A 14 -2.83 12.04 15.29
C TYR A 14 -4.29 11.58 15.23
N ASP A 15 -4.57 10.32 15.56
CA ASP A 15 -5.93 9.76 15.52
C ASP A 15 -6.86 10.53 16.46
N THR A 16 -6.43 10.79 17.70
CA THR A 16 -7.18 11.58 18.69
C THR A 16 -7.53 12.98 18.17
N VAL A 17 -6.57 13.63 17.52
CA VAL A 17 -6.74 15.00 17.00
C VAL A 17 -7.66 15.02 15.77
N VAL A 18 -7.57 14.01 14.90
CA VAL A 18 -8.47 13.84 13.76
C VAL A 18 -9.90 13.56 14.22
N GLU A 19 -10.09 12.63 15.15
CA GLU A 19 -11.39 12.28 15.73
C GLU A 19 -12.03 13.48 16.44
N GLY A 20 -11.24 14.24 17.20
CA GLY A 20 -11.69 15.43 17.90
C GLY A 20 -11.87 16.67 17.02
N ASN A 21 -11.56 16.59 15.72
CA ASN A 21 -11.54 17.72 14.79
C ASN A 21 -10.74 18.93 15.35
N LEU A 22 -9.59 18.65 15.96
CA LEU A 22 -8.76 19.65 16.63
C LEU A 22 -7.73 20.25 15.66
N GLU A 23 -7.39 21.52 15.87
CA GLU A 23 -6.30 22.17 15.14
C GLU A 23 -4.94 21.71 15.69
N PHE A 24 -3.99 21.44 14.79
CA PHE A 24 -2.65 20.98 15.18
C PHE A 24 -1.59 21.32 14.14
N ASN A 25 -0.34 21.31 14.57
CA ASN A 25 0.80 21.43 13.68
C ASN A 25 0.99 20.15 12.85
N ARG A 26 0.28 20.06 11.73
CA ARG A 26 0.34 18.94 10.77
C ARG A 26 1.78 18.66 10.33
N PHE A 27 2.53 19.70 9.95
CA PHE A 27 3.90 19.56 9.49
C PHE A 27 4.80 18.93 10.56
N GLY A 28 4.69 19.39 11.82
CA GLY A 28 5.46 18.86 12.94
C GLY A 28 5.15 17.38 13.20
N ILE A 29 3.88 17.02 13.34
CA ILE A 29 3.45 15.65 13.67
C ILE A 29 3.78 14.70 12.52
N PHE A 30 3.44 15.03 11.28
CA PHE A 30 3.64 14.15 10.13
C PHE A 30 5.13 13.86 9.91
N ASN A 31 6.00 14.85 10.04
CA ASN A 31 7.45 14.61 9.93
C ASN A 31 7.97 13.65 11.00
N GLN A 32 7.45 13.70 12.23
CA GLN A 32 7.84 12.75 13.27
C GLN A 32 7.33 11.34 12.98
N ILE A 33 6.07 11.22 12.54
CA ILE A 33 5.49 9.93 12.13
C ILE A 33 6.30 9.32 10.98
N ILE A 34 6.55 10.06 9.90
CA ILE A 34 7.32 9.59 8.73
C ILE A 34 8.73 9.15 9.14
N ARG A 35 9.41 9.93 10.00
CA ARG A 35 10.75 9.56 10.50
C ARG A 35 10.72 8.31 11.36
N GLY A 36 9.73 8.16 12.23
CA GLY A 36 9.52 6.99 13.07
C GLY A 36 9.30 5.74 12.23
N LEU A 37 8.27 5.77 11.38
CA LEU A 37 7.92 4.69 10.46
C LEU A 37 9.10 4.28 9.55
N SER A 38 9.85 5.24 9.01
CA SER A 38 11.04 4.97 8.19
C SER A 38 12.14 4.23 8.97
N LYS A 39 12.38 4.59 10.24
CA LYS A 39 13.35 3.87 11.09
C LYS A 39 12.88 2.45 11.40
N ILE A 40 11.60 2.28 11.72
CA ILE A 40 11.01 0.95 12.00
C ILE A 40 11.08 0.07 10.76
N ALA A 41 10.71 0.60 9.58
CA ALA A 41 10.84 -0.10 8.31
C ALA A 41 12.29 -0.54 8.06
N LYS A 42 13.27 0.35 8.26
CA LYS A 42 14.69 0.04 8.08
C LYS A 42 15.15 -1.10 9.00
N GLU A 43 14.67 -1.14 10.24
CA GLU A 43 14.97 -2.24 11.17
C GLU A 43 14.29 -3.54 10.75
N GLY A 44 13.03 -3.50 10.34
CA GLY A 44 12.30 -4.64 9.78
C GLY A 44 13.03 -5.25 8.57
N LEU A 45 13.59 -4.42 7.69
CA LEU A 45 14.37 -4.90 6.55
C LEU A 45 15.64 -5.67 6.96
N LYS A 46 16.37 -5.21 7.99
CA LYS A 46 17.54 -5.94 8.51
C LYS A 46 17.14 -7.30 9.05
N ASN A 47 15.98 -7.37 9.69
CA ASN A 47 15.43 -8.58 10.31
C ASN A 47 14.59 -9.43 9.35
N LYS A 48 14.62 -9.14 8.04
CA LYS A 48 13.86 -9.83 6.97
C LYS A 48 12.32 -9.79 7.16
N GLN A 49 11.80 -8.86 7.96
CA GLN A 49 10.38 -8.59 8.15
C GLN A 49 9.85 -7.72 6.99
N PHE A 50 9.95 -8.23 5.76
CA PHE A 50 9.69 -7.44 4.54
C PHE A 50 8.24 -6.94 4.44
N TYR A 51 7.26 -7.74 4.87
CA TYR A 51 5.85 -7.33 4.86
C TYR A 51 5.65 -6.10 5.75
N THR A 52 6.05 -6.21 7.01
CA THR A 52 5.96 -5.13 8.01
C THR A 52 6.69 -3.88 7.55
N ALA A 53 7.89 -4.01 7.00
CA ALA A 53 8.62 -2.88 6.45
C ALA A 53 7.90 -2.21 5.28
N ALA A 54 7.30 -2.99 4.37
CA ALA A 54 6.51 -2.46 3.26
C ALA A 54 5.27 -1.72 3.76
N THR A 55 4.56 -2.27 4.74
CA THR A 55 3.38 -1.65 5.35
C THR A 55 3.73 -0.33 6.04
N PHE A 56 4.84 -0.23 6.78
CA PHE A 56 5.26 1.04 7.38
C PHE A 56 5.69 2.10 6.35
N ILE A 57 6.25 1.68 5.22
CA ILE A 57 6.51 2.62 4.11
C ILE A 57 5.19 3.08 3.50
N LEU A 58 4.24 2.17 3.28
CA LEU A 58 2.91 2.50 2.76
C LEU A 58 2.19 3.49 3.68
N GLU A 59 2.23 3.26 4.99
CA GLU A 59 1.72 4.15 6.02
C GLU A 59 2.43 5.52 5.97
N SER A 60 3.75 5.55 5.79
CA SER A 60 4.50 6.80 5.64
C SER A 60 4.04 7.63 4.43
N ILE A 61 3.60 6.99 3.34
CA ILE A 61 3.06 7.69 2.17
C ILE A 61 1.78 8.44 2.57
N LYS A 62 0.92 7.88 3.45
CA LYS A 62 -0.34 8.50 3.88
C LYS A 62 -0.11 9.88 4.48
N PHE A 63 0.94 10.00 5.29
CA PHE A 63 1.32 11.25 5.94
C PHE A 63 2.12 12.16 5.00
N TYR A 64 3.04 11.59 4.21
CA TYR A 64 3.90 12.37 3.33
C TYR A 64 3.09 13.14 2.28
N MET A 65 2.06 12.52 1.70
CA MET A 65 1.21 13.16 0.69
C MET A 65 0.37 14.32 1.21
N GLN A 66 0.19 14.42 2.53
CA GLN A 66 -0.55 15.51 3.16
C GLN A 66 0.33 16.73 3.48
N LEU A 67 1.64 16.65 3.21
CA LEU A 67 2.55 17.79 3.36
C LEU A 67 2.52 18.68 2.13
N ASP A 68 2.45 20.00 2.32
CA ASP A 68 2.55 20.97 1.20
C ASP A 68 3.88 20.86 0.43
N THR A 69 4.90 20.28 1.08
CA THR A 69 6.24 20.05 0.52
C THR A 69 6.40 18.68 -0.14
N ALA A 70 5.33 17.89 -0.26
CA ALA A 70 5.39 16.56 -0.85
C ALA A 70 5.86 16.63 -2.31
N LYS A 71 6.81 15.76 -2.68
CA LYS A 71 7.35 15.70 -4.04
C LYS A 71 6.97 14.38 -4.71
N ASP A 72 6.41 14.48 -5.91
CA ASP A 72 5.98 13.33 -6.71
C ASP A 72 7.06 12.26 -6.89
N PHE A 73 8.31 12.69 -7.11
CA PHE A 73 9.41 11.73 -7.30
C PHE A 73 9.72 10.91 -6.04
N LEU A 74 9.56 11.50 -4.85
CA LEU A 74 9.76 10.79 -3.58
C LEU A 74 8.62 9.81 -3.32
N ILE A 75 7.37 10.19 -3.63
CA ILE A 75 6.21 9.29 -3.56
C ILE A 75 6.45 8.07 -4.46
N ARG A 76 6.87 8.29 -5.71
CA ARG A 76 7.20 7.19 -6.65
C ARG A 76 8.31 6.29 -6.12
N GLU A 77 9.34 6.85 -5.49
CA GLU A 77 10.41 6.06 -4.87
C GLU A 77 9.87 5.19 -3.72
N MET A 78 9.02 5.76 -2.85
CA MET A 78 8.38 5.04 -1.76
C MET A 78 7.49 3.91 -2.27
N ILE A 79 6.62 4.16 -3.27
CA ILE A 79 5.77 3.13 -3.90
C ILE A 79 6.63 2.03 -4.53
N ASN A 80 7.76 2.38 -5.17
CA ASN A 80 8.66 1.39 -5.73
C ASN A 80 9.34 0.53 -4.64
N ASN A 81 9.59 1.07 -3.45
CA ASN A 81 10.05 0.30 -2.30
C ASN A 81 8.94 -0.60 -1.73
N VAL A 82 7.70 -0.10 -1.64
CA VAL A 82 6.52 -0.89 -1.26
C VAL A 82 6.39 -2.12 -2.16
N TYR A 83 6.43 -1.92 -3.49
CA TYR A 83 6.47 -3.02 -4.47
C TYR A 83 7.59 -4.02 -4.14
N ARG A 84 8.84 -3.55 -4.03
CA ARG A 84 10.02 -4.42 -3.86
C ARG A 84 9.92 -5.27 -2.60
N TYR A 85 9.43 -4.70 -1.50
CA TYR A 85 9.42 -5.38 -0.21
C TYR A 85 8.22 -6.30 -0.05
N TYR A 86 7.03 -5.94 -0.54
CA TYR A 86 5.93 -6.92 -0.61
C TYR A 86 6.28 -8.09 -1.52
N TYR A 87 6.93 -7.84 -2.67
CA TYR A 87 7.38 -8.94 -3.53
C TYR A 87 8.38 -9.86 -2.84
N ARG A 88 9.33 -9.31 -2.08
CA ARG A 88 10.25 -10.12 -1.25
C ARG A 88 9.52 -10.88 -0.16
N ALA A 89 8.52 -10.28 0.48
CA ALA A 89 7.71 -10.94 1.50
C ALA A 89 6.95 -12.15 0.93
N ALA A 90 6.38 -12.00 -0.27
CA ALA A 90 5.66 -13.07 -0.98
C ALA A 90 6.53 -14.29 -1.29
N ASN A 91 7.86 -14.08 -1.42
CA ASN A 91 8.84 -15.12 -1.74
C ASN A 91 9.52 -15.73 -0.49
N LEU A 92 9.07 -15.39 0.73
CA LEU A 92 9.57 -16.02 1.95
C LEU A 92 8.89 -17.37 2.21
N LYS A 93 9.70 -18.40 2.48
CA LYS A 93 9.24 -19.78 2.70
C LYS A 93 8.40 -19.99 3.98
N ASN A 94 8.49 -19.07 4.95
CA ASN A 94 7.96 -19.26 6.30
C ASN A 94 6.73 -18.38 6.60
N VAL A 95 6.00 -17.95 5.57
CA VAL A 95 4.84 -17.05 5.71
C VAL A 95 3.57 -17.81 5.36
N GLY A 96 2.49 -17.56 6.10
CA GLY A 96 1.19 -18.16 5.83
C GLY A 96 0.70 -17.84 4.41
N TYR A 97 0.03 -18.80 3.77
CA TYR A 97 -0.39 -18.67 2.38
C TYR A 97 -1.24 -17.42 2.09
N SER A 98 -2.15 -17.04 3.00
CA SER A 98 -2.94 -15.81 2.88
C SER A 98 -2.08 -14.54 2.80
N HIS A 99 -1.05 -14.45 3.65
CA HIS A 99 -0.10 -13.34 3.64
C HIS A 99 0.78 -13.34 2.38
N ILE A 100 1.14 -14.51 1.86
CA ILE A 100 1.85 -14.63 0.57
C ILE A 100 0.98 -14.06 -0.55
N VAL A 101 -0.28 -14.50 -0.65
CA VAL A 101 -1.23 -14.02 -1.67
C VAL A 101 -1.41 -12.51 -1.57
N LEU A 102 -1.68 -11.98 -0.37
CA LEU A 102 -1.84 -10.54 -0.17
C LEU A 102 -0.57 -9.77 -0.56
N SER A 103 0.61 -10.29 -0.21
CA SER A 103 1.89 -9.68 -0.60
C SER A 103 2.06 -9.60 -2.12
N TYR A 104 1.69 -10.66 -2.86
CA TYR A 104 1.69 -10.63 -4.33
C TYR A 104 0.70 -9.57 -4.88
N VAL A 105 -0.49 -9.45 -4.30
CA VAL A 105 -1.49 -8.45 -4.70
C VAL A 105 -0.96 -7.03 -4.49
N LEU A 106 -0.48 -6.72 -3.28
CA LEU A 106 0.04 -5.39 -2.95
C LEU A 106 1.27 -5.05 -3.79
N ALA A 107 2.16 -6.02 -4.04
CA ALA A 107 3.30 -5.85 -4.93
C ALA A 107 2.87 -5.54 -6.37
N SER A 108 1.84 -6.22 -6.87
CA SER A 108 1.31 -6.04 -8.23
C SER A 108 0.69 -4.66 -8.41
N ILE A 109 -0.19 -4.24 -7.48
CA ILE A 109 -0.81 -2.91 -7.48
C ILE A 109 0.26 -1.81 -7.44
N SER A 110 1.25 -1.96 -6.55
CA SER A 110 2.36 -1.00 -6.42
C SER A 110 3.24 -0.92 -7.68
N CYS A 111 3.33 -2.00 -8.44
CA CYS A 111 4.01 -2.00 -9.74
C CYS A 111 3.21 -1.22 -10.79
N ILE A 112 1.88 -1.41 -10.81
CA ILE A 112 0.97 -0.73 -11.73
C ILE A 112 0.90 0.77 -11.44
N LEU A 113 0.88 1.18 -10.17
CA LEU A 113 1.00 2.59 -9.76
C LEU A 113 2.27 3.25 -10.30
N ASN A 114 3.35 2.49 -10.47
CA ASN A 114 4.60 2.96 -11.06
C ASN A 114 4.63 2.88 -12.60
N GLY A 115 3.49 2.64 -13.25
CA GLY A 115 3.36 2.53 -14.70
C GLY A 115 3.90 1.22 -15.30
N LYS A 116 4.25 0.23 -14.47
CA LYS A 116 4.84 -1.05 -14.92
C LYS A 116 3.76 -2.13 -15.04
N LEU A 117 2.84 -1.95 -16.00
CA LEU A 117 1.65 -2.81 -16.16
C LEU A 117 2.01 -4.28 -16.38
N ASP A 118 2.86 -4.59 -17.37
CA ASP A 118 3.29 -5.96 -17.69
C ASP A 118 3.93 -6.66 -16.50
N LYS A 119 4.72 -5.89 -15.73
CA LYS A 119 5.39 -6.40 -14.53
C LYS A 119 4.39 -6.68 -13.41
N GLY A 120 3.39 -5.82 -13.22
CA GLY A 120 2.30 -6.05 -12.28
C GLY A 120 1.54 -7.34 -12.61
N TRP A 121 1.23 -7.56 -13.89
CA TRP A 121 0.59 -8.81 -14.33
C TRP A 121 1.46 -10.04 -14.10
N LYS A 122 2.76 -9.95 -14.42
CA LYS A 122 3.70 -11.03 -14.19
C LYS A 122 3.74 -11.45 -12.73
N ILE A 123 3.82 -10.49 -11.80
CA ILE A 123 3.88 -10.74 -10.36
C ILE A 123 2.63 -11.49 -9.87
N ILE A 124 1.42 -11.02 -10.19
CA ILE A 124 0.20 -11.72 -9.70
C ILE A 124 0.06 -13.11 -10.32
N SER A 125 0.60 -13.31 -11.53
CA SER A 125 0.56 -14.59 -12.24
C SER A 125 1.46 -15.65 -11.61
N GLU A 126 2.46 -15.26 -10.80
CA GLU A 126 3.34 -16.17 -10.06
C GLU A 126 2.59 -16.96 -8.95
N ILE A 127 1.39 -16.53 -8.56
CA ILE A 127 0.56 -17.34 -7.65
C ILE A 127 0.03 -18.56 -8.41
N GLU A 128 0.62 -19.73 -8.15
CA GLU A 128 0.31 -21.00 -8.83
C GLU A 128 -1.10 -21.53 -8.53
N THR A 129 -1.63 -21.22 -7.36
CA THR A 129 -2.86 -21.83 -6.83
C THR A 129 -4.10 -21.05 -7.27
N GLU A 130 -5.05 -21.78 -7.84
CA GLU A 130 -6.27 -21.24 -8.45
C GLU A 130 -7.48 -21.12 -7.48
N GLY A 131 -7.23 -20.83 -6.21
CA GLY A 131 -8.32 -20.59 -5.25
C GLY A 131 -9.25 -19.46 -5.73
N ASN A 132 -10.54 -19.53 -5.39
CA ASN A 132 -11.54 -18.52 -5.82
C ASN A 132 -11.10 -17.09 -5.50
N THR A 133 -10.52 -16.86 -4.32
CA THR A 133 -9.97 -15.56 -3.92
C THR A 133 -8.81 -15.11 -4.80
N VAL A 134 -7.88 -16.02 -5.15
CA VAL A 134 -6.76 -15.70 -6.05
C VAL A 134 -7.26 -15.34 -7.45
N LYS A 135 -8.27 -16.07 -7.96
CA LYS A 135 -8.91 -15.75 -9.25
C LYS A 135 -9.49 -14.34 -9.23
N LYS A 136 -10.19 -13.96 -8.16
CA LYS A 136 -10.72 -12.59 -7.98
C LYS A 136 -9.60 -11.54 -7.95
N TYR A 137 -8.50 -11.80 -7.24
CA TYR A 137 -7.37 -10.87 -7.24
C TYR A 137 -6.71 -10.71 -8.62
N LYS A 138 -6.51 -11.82 -9.35
CA LYS A 138 -6.02 -11.76 -10.74
C LYS A 138 -6.98 -10.95 -11.63
N GLN A 139 -8.30 -11.11 -11.46
CA GLN A 139 -9.30 -10.30 -12.17
C GLN A 139 -9.22 -8.81 -11.81
N ILE A 140 -9.05 -8.45 -10.53
CA ILE A 140 -8.85 -7.06 -10.10
C ILE A 140 -7.64 -6.45 -10.82
N ILE A 141 -6.48 -7.11 -10.77
CA ILE A 141 -5.26 -6.65 -11.44
C ILE A 141 -5.47 -6.49 -12.95
N ARG A 142 -6.17 -7.44 -13.58
CA ARG A 142 -6.47 -7.39 -15.01
C ARG A 142 -7.34 -6.19 -15.37
N LEU A 143 -8.44 -5.95 -14.65
CA LEU A 143 -9.33 -4.81 -14.88
C LEU A 143 -8.60 -3.47 -14.72
N MET A 144 -7.72 -3.37 -13.72
CA MET A 144 -6.88 -2.19 -13.53
C MET A 144 -5.96 -1.94 -14.74
N ILE A 145 -5.30 -2.99 -15.23
CA ILE A 145 -4.41 -2.88 -16.40
C ILE A 145 -5.22 -2.47 -17.63
N GLU A 146 -6.35 -3.13 -17.91
CA GLU A 146 -7.22 -2.80 -19.06
C GLU A 146 -7.69 -1.34 -19.02
N GLN A 147 -8.08 -0.85 -17.84
CA GLN A 147 -8.51 0.53 -17.65
C GLN A 147 -7.38 1.52 -17.92
N ILE A 148 -6.20 1.31 -17.35
CA ILE A 148 -5.04 2.21 -17.52
C ILE A 148 -4.53 2.16 -18.97
N SER A 149 -4.49 0.99 -19.59
CA SER A 149 -4.07 0.81 -20.98
C SER A 149 -4.98 1.53 -21.97
N THR A 150 -6.25 1.80 -21.61
CA THR A 150 -7.19 2.60 -22.41
C THR A 150 -7.17 4.10 -22.07
N GLY A 151 -6.22 4.54 -21.23
CA GLY A 151 -6.06 5.93 -20.82
C GLY A 151 -7.13 6.40 -19.83
N LYS A 152 -7.88 5.47 -19.22
CA LYS A 152 -8.91 5.79 -18.24
C LYS A 152 -8.38 5.68 -16.82
N GLU A 153 -8.99 6.44 -15.92
CA GLU A 153 -8.67 6.41 -14.50
C GLU A 153 -9.26 5.15 -13.82
N VAL A 154 -8.58 4.68 -12.77
CA VAL A 154 -9.03 3.54 -11.96
C VAL A 154 -9.99 4.08 -10.89
N ASP A 155 -11.20 3.55 -10.87
CA ASP A 155 -12.24 3.90 -9.90
C ASP A 155 -12.90 2.62 -9.34
N LEU A 156 -13.56 2.67 -8.18
CA LEU A 156 -14.24 1.50 -7.61
C LEU A 156 -15.35 0.96 -8.51
N ASP A 157 -15.92 1.83 -9.34
CA ASP A 157 -17.01 1.52 -10.27
C ASP A 157 -16.62 0.60 -11.43
N ILE A 158 -15.33 0.45 -11.70
CA ILE A 158 -14.87 -0.52 -12.73
C ILE A 158 -14.96 -1.97 -12.22
N PHE A 159 -15.04 -2.17 -10.89
CA PHE A 159 -15.03 -3.49 -10.30
C PHE A 159 -16.46 -3.99 -10.03
N PRO A 160 -16.81 -5.21 -10.51
CA PRO A 160 -18.03 -5.88 -10.11
C PRO A 160 -18.14 -6.02 -8.57
N TYR A 161 -19.36 -6.02 -8.05
CA TYR A 161 -19.65 -5.99 -6.61
C TYR A 161 -18.87 -7.04 -5.79
N ASN A 162 -18.73 -8.26 -6.31
CA ASN A 162 -18.00 -9.34 -5.65
C ASN A 162 -16.49 -9.10 -5.55
N LEU A 163 -15.91 -8.31 -6.45
CA LEU A 163 -14.51 -7.87 -6.41
C LEU A 163 -14.36 -6.63 -5.55
N ARG A 164 -15.32 -5.69 -5.64
CA ARG A 164 -15.36 -4.48 -4.82
C ARG A 164 -15.36 -4.81 -3.33
N ARG A 165 -16.21 -5.76 -2.89
CA ARG A 165 -16.21 -6.22 -1.49
C ARG A 165 -14.88 -6.77 -1.02
N LEU A 166 -14.13 -7.43 -1.91
CA LEU A 166 -12.81 -7.97 -1.59
C LEU A 166 -11.79 -6.84 -1.40
N ILE A 167 -11.85 -5.82 -2.26
CA ILE A 167 -11.05 -4.61 -2.16
C ILE A 167 -11.36 -3.88 -0.84
N GLU A 168 -12.63 -3.59 -0.58
CA GLU A 168 -13.10 -2.84 0.60
C GLU A 168 -12.75 -3.54 1.92
N SER A 169 -12.62 -4.87 1.91
CA SER A 169 -12.22 -5.64 3.08
C SER A 169 -10.72 -5.56 3.42
N SER A 170 -9.90 -4.95 2.58
CA SER A 170 -8.45 -4.76 2.82
C SER A 170 -8.09 -3.28 2.79
N GLU A 171 -7.68 -2.77 3.94
CA GLU A 171 -7.26 -1.37 4.08
C GLU A 171 -6.05 -1.06 3.20
N GLU A 172 -5.08 -1.97 3.09
CA GLU A 172 -3.88 -1.77 2.30
C GLU A 172 -4.17 -1.72 0.80
N ILE A 173 -5.08 -2.59 0.31
CA ILE A 173 -5.52 -2.57 -1.09
C ILE A 173 -6.27 -1.26 -1.36
N MET A 174 -7.25 -0.92 -0.52
CA MET A 174 -8.01 0.32 -0.64
C MET A 174 -7.11 1.54 -0.68
N TYR A 175 -6.11 1.59 0.21
CA TYR A 175 -5.20 2.71 0.27
C TYR A 175 -4.31 2.80 -0.97
N LEU A 176 -3.72 1.68 -1.44
CA LEU A 176 -2.98 1.69 -2.70
C LEU A 176 -3.85 2.13 -3.88
N LEU A 177 -5.13 1.74 -3.92
CA LEU A 177 -6.02 2.18 -4.99
C LEU A 177 -6.31 3.69 -4.95
N LYS A 178 -6.43 4.29 -3.76
CA LYS A 178 -6.55 5.75 -3.59
C LYS A 178 -5.34 6.54 -4.14
N LEU A 179 -4.20 5.88 -4.37
CA LEU A 179 -3.03 6.51 -4.98
C LEU A 179 -3.13 6.65 -6.50
N PHE A 180 -4.10 5.99 -7.16
CA PHE A 180 -4.39 6.26 -8.56
C PHE A 180 -5.08 7.61 -8.68
N LYS A 181 -4.64 8.40 -9.67
CA LYS A 181 -5.29 9.67 -9.99
C LYS A 181 -6.76 9.42 -10.37
N GLY A 182 -7.67 10.20 -9.79
CA GLY A 182 -9.09 10.16 -10.11
C GLY A 182 -9.92 9.12 -9.35
N PHE A 183 -9.32 8.32 -8.47
CA PHE A 183 -10.04 7.33 -7.67
C PHE A 183 -11.08 7.99 -6.75
N LYS A 184 -12.34 7.54 -6.80
CA LYS A 184 -13.41 8.02 -5.94
C LYS A 184 -13.98 6.86 -5.11
N PRO A 185 -13.91 6.91 -3.77
CA PRO A 185 -14.68 5.95 -2.99
C PRO A 185 -16.18 6.15 -3.32
N GLY A 186 -16.86 5.06 -3.64
CA GLY A 186 -18.31 5.05 -3.88
C GLY A 186 -19.11 5.16 -2.59
#